data_AF-A0A1L9BI46-F1
#
_entry.id   AF-A0A1L9BI46-F1
#
_cell.length_a   1.000
_cell.length_b   1.000
_cell.length_c   1.000
_cell.angle_alpha   90.00
_cell.angle_beta   90.00
_cell.angle_gamma   90.00
#
_symmetry.space_group_name_H-M   'P 1'
#
loop_
_entity.id
_entity.type
_entity.pdbx_description
1 polymer ?
#
loop_
_entity_poly.entity_id
_entity_poly.type
_entity_poly.pdbx_seq_one_letter_code
_entity_poly.pdbx_strand_id
1 'polypeptide(L)'
;MREGVKAGLFSMEVSGKGMPRSLVTEEGRVAVLLGVESRTLPGHFSTLYGEVKLIIVKVLLPSELGYLLEHGEEGHAELARRFVESSEELLSRLRRKPVA
;
A
#
# COMPACT_ATOMS: atom_id res chain seq x y z
N MET A 1 -7.50 16.32 -2.77
CA MET A 1 -6.50 15.33 -2.29
C MET A 1 -6.20 15.44 -0.78
N ARG A 2 -7.13 15.88 0.08
CA ARG A 2 -6.90 16.00 1.54
C ARG A 2 -7.89 15.21 2.41
N GLU A 3 -9.03 14.78 1.88
CA GLU A 3 -10.03 14.03 2.67
C GLU A 3 -9.79 12.52 2.70
N GLY A 4 -9.25 11.91 1.64
CA GLY A 4 -8.93 10.46 1.62
C GLY A 4 -7.91 10.03 2.69
N VAL A 5 -7.03 10.94 3.12
CA VAL A 5 -6.09 10.68 4.23
C VAL A 5 -6.80 10.50 5.57
N LYS A 6 -8.01 11.05 5.73
CA LYS A 6 -8.84 10.84 6.93
C LYS A 6 -9.52 9.46 6.94
N ALA A 7 -9.77 8.85 5.77
CA ALA A 7 -10.39 7.51 5.63
C ALA A 7 -9.39 6.36 5.86
N GLY A 8 -8.08 6.62 5.79
CA GLY A 8 -7.04 5.70 6.22
C GLY A 8 -6.37 4.92 5.09
N LEU A 9 -7.09 4.56 4.02
CA LEU A 9 -6.57 3.74 2.91
C LEU A 9 -6.61 4.49 1.58
N PHE A 10 -5.49 4.59 0.86
CA PHE A 10 -5.45 5.20 -0.48
C PHE A 10 -4.21 4.75 -1.27
N SER A 11 -4.27 4.84 -2.60
CA SER A 11 -3.12 4.57 -3.47
C SER A 11 -2.57 5.83 -4.15
N MET A 12 -1.30 5.78 -4.53
CA MET A 12 -0.70 6.79 -5.40
C MET A 12 0.43 6.19 -6.25
N GLU A 13 0.72 6.86 -7.36
CA GLU A 13 1.90 6.58 -8.17
C GLU A 13 3.00 7.61 -7.91
N VAL A 14 4.18 7.14 -7.55
CA VAL A 14 5.38 7.96 -7.32
C VAL A 14 6.45 7.69 -8.39
N SER A 15 7.51 8.50 -8.41
CA SER A 15 8.64 8.27 -9.33
C SER A 15 9.28 6.91 -9.07
N GLY A 16 9.49 6.12 -10.12
CA GLY A 16 10.19 4.84 -10.07
C GLY A 16 11.72 4.94 -10.17
N LYS A 17 12.30 6.16 -10.10
CA LYS A 17 13.75 6.34 -10.23
C LYS A 17 14.50 5.57 -9.16
N GLY A 18 15.39 4.67 -9.57
CA GLY A 18 16.18 3.83 -8.66
C GLY A 18 15.42 2.61 -8.12
N MET A 19 14.18 2.38 -8.55
CA MET A 19 13.40 1.21 -8.16
C MET A 19 13.69 0.01 -9.08
N PRO A 20 13.52 -1.23 -8.57
CA PRO A 20 13.64 -2.44 -9.38
C PRO A 20 12.66 -2.45 -10.56
N ARG A 21 13.14 -2.82 -11.76
CA ARG A 21 12.35 -2.82 -13.00
C ARG A 21 11.04 -3.61 -12.91
N SER A 22 10.99 -4.66 -12.10
CA SER A 22 9.80 -5.48 -11.89
C SER A 22 8.65 -4.76 -11.19
N LEU A 23 8.92 -3.60 -10.56
CA LEU A 23 7.92 -2.77 -9.88
C LEU A 23 7.53 -1.53 -10.69
N VAL A 24 8.31 -1.20 -11.72
CA VAL A 24 8.19 0.05 -12.46
C VAL A 24 7.23 -0.16 -13.63
N THR A 25 6.23 0.71 -13.75
CA THR A 25 5.29 0.73 -14.89
C THR A 25 5.98 1.23 -16.16
N GLU A 26 5.30 1.14 -17.30
CA GLU A 26 5.82 1.63 -18.59
C GLU A 26 6.11 3.14 -18.56
N GLU A 27 5.37 3.88 -17.75
CA GLU A 27 5.50 5.33 -17.52
C GLU A 27 6.64 5.68 -16.54
N GLY A 28 7.40 4.70 -16.06
CA GLY A 28 8.50 4.92 -15.12
C GLY A 28 8.03 5.25 -13.69
N ARG A 29 6.82 4.82 -13.32
CA ARG A 29 6.20 5.06 -12.01
C ARG A 29 6.18 3.79 -11.17
N VAL A 30 6.01 3.94 -9.86
CA VAL A 30 5.74 2.83 -8.94
C VAL A 30 4.50 3.18 -8.15
N ALA A 31 3.56 2.24 -8.07
CA ALA A 31 2.37 2.41 -7.28
C ALA A 31 2.57 1.94 -5.83
N VAL A 32 1.97 2.68 -4.90
CA VAL A 32 1.95 2.34 -3.48
C VAL A 32 0.53 2.42 -2.94
N LEU A 33 0.22 1.53 -2.00
CA LEU A 33 -0.98 1.53 -1.17
C LEU A 33 -0.59 1.97 0.24
N LEU A 34 -1.26 2.98 0.79
CA LEU A 34 -0.98 3.54 2.10
C LEU A 34 -2.11 3.22 3.06
N GLY A 35 -1.73 2.91 4.30
CA GLY A 35 -2.64 2.70 5.42
C GLY A 35 -3.33 1.34 5.42
N VAL A 36 -2.64 0.34 4.87
CA VAL A 36 -2.96 -1.07 5.14
C VAL A 36 -2.85 -1.30 6.64
N GLU A 37 -3.86 -1.90 7.25
CA GLU A 37 -3.82 -2.24 8.67
C GLU A 37 -2.79 -3.34 8.95
N SER A 38 -2.34 -3.46 10.19
CA SER A 38 -1.52 -4.60 10.63
C SER A 38 -2.13 -5.29 11.83
N ARG A 39 -1.98 -6.62 11.85
CA ARG A 39 -2.31 -7.48 12.98
C ARG A 39 -1.24 -7.47 14.06
N THR A 40 -0.03 -6.99 13.73
CA THR A 40 1.15 -7.08 14.61
C THR A 40 1.63 -5.73 15.12
N LEU A 41 1.29 -4.63 14.44
CA LEU A 41 1.66 -3.28 14.84
C LEU A 41 0.41 -2.46 15.23
N PRO A 42 0.50 -1.63 16.28
CA PRO A 42 -0.60 -0.75 16.64
C PRO A 42 -0.79 0.34 15.56
N GLY A 43 -2.06 0.66 15.24
CA GLY A 43 -2.38 1.74 14.30
C GLY A 43 -2.06 3.14 14.83
N HIS A 44 -1.96 3.30 16.16
CA HIS A 44 -1.62 4.54 16.83
C HIS A 44 -0.92 4.27 18.16
N PHE A 45 -0.10 5.22 18.61
CA PHE A 45 0.49 5.21 19.94
C PHE A 45 0.67 6.62 20.49
N SER A 46 0.52 6.76 21.80
CA SER A 46 0.66 8.03 22.51
C SER A 46 2.12 8.37 22.77
N THR A 47 2.46 9.65 22.67
CA THR A 47 3.74 10.22 23.10
C THR A 47 3.50 11.40 24.04
N LEU A 48 4.55 11.88 24.71
CA LEU A 48 4.47 13.10 25.54
C LEU A 48 4.06 14.35 24.73
N TYR A 49 4.15 14.29 23.40
CA TYR A 49 3.83 15.39 22.49
C TYR A 49 2.55 15.17 21.68
N GLY A 50 1.76 14.14 22.02
CA GLY A 50 0.49 13.81 21.38
C GLY A 50 0.44 12.43 20.74
N GLU A 51 -0.64 12.18 20.01
CA GLU A 51 -0.91 10.91 19.32
C GLU A 51 -0.13 10.80 18.00
N VAL A 52 0.49 9.65 17.78
CA VAL A 52 1.17 9.29 16.53
C VAL A 52 0.39 8.19 15.83
N LYS A 53 0.02 8.40 14.57
CA LYS A 53 -0.59 7.37 13.72
C LYS A 53 0.48 6.65 12.91
N LEU A 54 0.48 5.33 12.95
CA LEU A 54 1.36 4.50 12.13
C LEU A 54 0.67 4.24 10.77
N ILE A 55 1.36 4.55 9.68
CA ILE A 55 0.87 4.32 8.31
C ILE A 55 1.81 3.35 7.62
N ILE A 56 1.28 2.17 7.27
CA ILE A 56 2.03 1.17 6.49
C ILE A 56 1.92 1.53 5.01
N VAL A 57 3.06 1.51 4.34
CA VAL A 57 3.16 1.74 2.90
C VAL A 57 3.52 0.43 2.23
N LYS A 58 2.67 0.00 1.30
CA LYS A 58 2.87 -1.21 0.48
C LYS A 58 3.19 -0.83 -0.96
N VAL A 59 4.33 -1.29 -1.45
CA VAL A 59 4.62 -1.25 -2.88
C VAL A 59 3.78 -2.29 -3.61
N LEU A 60 3.08 -1.84 -4.64
CA LEU A 60 2.26 -2.66 -5.51
C LEU A 60 3.07 -3.19 -6.68
N LEU A 61 2.78 -4.42 -7.07
CA LEU A 61 3.20 -4.95 -8.37
C LEU A 61 2.33 -4.33 -9.48
N PRO A 62 2.82 -4.24 -10.72
CA PRO A 62 2.04 -3.70 -11.84
C PRO A 62 0.66 -4.37 -12.01
N SER A 63 0.57 -5.68 -11.77
CA SER A 63 -0.71 -6.41 -11.82
C SER A 63 -1.70 -5.98 -10.73
N GLU A 64 -1.21 -5.58 -9.56
CA GLU A 64 -2.05 -5.11 -8.45
C GLU A 64 -2.50 -3.67 -8.66
N LEU A 65 -1.65 -2.85 -9.28
CA LEU A 65 -2.07 -1.54 -9.77
C LEU A 65 -3.19 -1.70 -10.81
N GLY A 66 -3.04 -2.62 -11.76
CA GLY A 66 -4.09 -2.94 -12.73
C GLY A 66 -5.42 -3.28 -12.04
N TYR A 67 -5.38 -4.17 -11.05
CA TYR A 67 -6.55 -4.53 -10.26
C TYR A 67 -7.21 -3.33 -9.56
N LEU A 68 -6.42 -2.44 -8.94
CA LEU A 68 -6.96 -1.21 -8.32
C LEU A 68 -7.64 -0.29 -9.33
N LEU A 69 -7.04 -0.12 -10.51
CA LEU A 69 -7.60 0.73 -11.56
C LEU A 69 -8.91 0.17 -12.12
N GLU A 70 -9.03 -1.15 -12.18
CA GLU A 70 -10.25 -1.85 -12.62
C GLU A 70 -11.38 -1.79 -11.58
N HIS A 71 -11.06 -1.86 -10.28
CA HIS A 71 -12.06 -2.05 -9.21
C HIS A 71 -12.28 -0.82 -8.31
N GLY A 72 -11.49 0.25 -8.48
CA GLY A 72 -11.63 1.48 -7.70
C GLY A 72 -11.50 1.27 -6.18
N GLU A 73 -12.37 1.92 -5.40
CA GLU A 73 -12.37 1.89 -3.92
C GLU A 73 -12.53 0.47 -3.34
N GLU A 74 -13.35 -0.38 -3.97
CA GLU A 74 -13.50 -1.78 -3.58
C GLU A 74 -12.19 -2.55 -3.76
N GLY A 75 -11.45 -2.20 -4.82
CA GLY A 75 -10.11 -2.73 -5.07
C GLY A 75 -9.13 -2.39 -3.96
N HIS A 76 -9.17 -1.15 -3.42
CA HIS A 76 -8.31 -0.75 -2.31
C HIS A 76 -8.54 -1.63 -1.09
N ALA A 77 -9.79 -1.74 -0.65
CA ALA A 77 -10.16 -2.52 0.52
C ALA A 77 -9.80 -4.00 0.38
N GLU A 78 -10.06 -4.57 -0.80
CA GLU A 78 -9.78 -5.98 -1.06
C GLU A 78 -8.27 -6.26 -1.11
N LEU A 79 -7.47 -5.43 -1.78
CA LEU A 79 -6.02 -5.59 -1.75
C LEU A 79 -5.45 -5.43 -0.33
N ALA A 80 -5.95 -4.46 0.45
CA ALA A 80 -5.53 -4.28 1.84
C ALA A 80 -5.82 -5.54 2.67
N ARG A 81 -7.02 -6.12 2.56
CA ARG A 81 -7.39 -7.37 3.22
C ARG A 81 -6.44 -8.51 2.84
N ARG A 82 -6.18 -8.70 1.54
CA ARG A 82 -5.31 -9.78 1.05
C ARG A 82 -3.85 -9.60 1.43
N PHE A 83 -3.37 -8.36 1.55
CA PHE A 83 -2.03 -8.09 2.10
C PHE A 83 -1.93 -8.52 3.56
N VAL A 84 -2.95 -8.24 4.37
CA VAL A 84 -3.01 -8.69 5.77
C VAL A 84 -3.03 -10.21 5.87
N GLU A 85 -3.77 -10.88 4.99
CA GLU A 85 -3.84 -12.35 4.94
C GLU A 85 -2.55 -12.99 4.41
N SER A 86 -1.71 -12.24 3.68
CA SER A 86 -0.45 -12.73 3.15
C SER A 86 0.61 -12.95 4.24
N SER A 87 1.53 -13.90 4.03
CA SER A 87 2.68 -14.12 4.91
C SER A 87 3.70 -12.98 4.92
N GLU A 88 3.51 -11.97 4.07
CA GLU A 88 4.40 -10.82 3.91
C GLU A 88 3.69 -9.51 4.28
N GLU A 89 2.77 -9.55 5.25
CA GLU A 89 1.94 -8.44 5.72
C GLU A 89 2.67 -7.09 5.78
N LEU A 90 3.87 -7.04 6.38
CA LEU A 90 4.62 -5.78 6.55
C LEU A 90 5.72 -5.54 5.51
N LEU A 91 6.13 -6.55 4.74
CA LEU A 91 7.32 -6.45 3.88
C LEU A 91 6.96 -6.36 2.39
N SER A 92 7.50 -5.39 1.67
CA SER A 92 7.40 -5.34 0.21
C SER A 92 8.57 -6.09 -0.41
N ARG A 93 8.38 -7.38 -0.74
CA ARG A 93 9.40 -8.20 -1.40
C ARG A 93 9.19 -8.24 -2.91
N LEU A 94 10.30 -8.25 -3.65
CA LEU A 94 10.29 -8.27 -5.13
C LEU A 94 9.85 -9.60 -5.73
N ARG A 95 10.11 -10.70 -5.02
CA ARG A 95 9.75 -12.06 -5.45
C ARG A 95 8.64 -12.62 -4.58
N ARG A 96 7.50 -11.94 -4.58
CA ARG A 96 6.27 -12.40 -3.94
C ARG A 96 5.22 -12.74 -4.98
N LYS A 97 4.26 -13.58 -4.62
CA LYS A 97 3.06 -13.75 -5.44
C LYS A 97 2.21 -12.47 -5.34
N PRO A 98 1.64 -11.98 -6.45
CA PRO A 98 0.64 -10.92 -6.39
C PRO A 98 -0.51 -11.32 -5.47
N VAL A 99 -1.11 -10.33 -4.80
CA VAL A 99 -2.33 -10.54 -4.01
C VAL A 99 -3.60 -10.15 -4.78
N ALA A 100 -3.49 -9.53 -5.95
CA ALA A 100 -4.61 -9.29 -6.86
C ALA A 100 -5.18 -10.58 -7.48
#